data_AF-A0A970ZXX5-F1
#
_entry.id   AF-A0A970ZXX5-F1
#
_cell.length_a   1.000
_cell.length_b   1.000
_cell.length_c   1.000
_cell.angle_alpha   90.00
_cell.angle_beta   90.00
_cell.angle_gamma   90.00
#
_symmetry.space_group_name_H-M   'P 1'
#
loop_
_entity.id
_entity.type
_entity.pdbx_description
1 polymer ?
#
loop_
_entity_poly.entity_id
_entity_poly.type
_entity_poly.pdbx_seq_one_letter_code
_entity_poly.pdbx_strand_id
1 'polypeptide(L)'
;MPGRDAGDVFTIDLARCTGCFTCVIACKDRAGVPDDLDWLWVERAEGGRFPAVQLTFRPMHCFHCTEAPCFGVCPVDAIGRVGQWVQIDPGLCTGCGACVASCPFGTISIDPGGRATKCDGCADEVASGIGPTCVRACPMRALYYGPASELSRPRVIDPGWDDRGIGPRVRYLVRPPDGEE
;
A
#
# COMPACT_ATOMS: atom_id res chain seq x y z
N MET A 1 -2.70 12.07 16.75
CA MET A 1 -3.85 11.91 17.67
C MET A 1 -3.82 10.50 18.23
N PRO A 2 -3.86 10.28 19.55
CA PRO A 2 -3.78 8.94 20.12
C PRO A 2 -5.04 8.13 19.76
N GLY A 3 -4.89 7.07 18.97
CA GLY A 3 -5.99 6.16 18.57
C GLY A 3 -6.06 5.81 17.09
N ARG A 4 -5.52 6.66 16.18
CA ARG A 4 -5.47 6.34 14.73
C ARG A 4 -4.34 5.35 14.35
N ASP A 5 -3.41 5.10 15.28
CA ASP A 5 -2.22 4.26 15.10
C ASP A 5 -2.35 2.84 15.71
N ALA A 6 -3.58 2.38 15.98
CA ALA A 6 -3.80 1.04 16.52
C ALA A 6 -3.63 -0.05 15.43
N GLY A 7 -2.76 -1.02 15.71
CA GLY A 7 -2.48 -2.18 14.87
C GLY A 7 -1.33 -1.98 13.86
N ASP A 8 -1.03 -3.04 13.12
CA ASP A 8 0.14 -3.11 12.24
C ASP A 8 -0.03 -2.24 10.99
N VAL A 9 1.04 -1.57 10.57
CA VAL A 9 1.10 -0.76 9.36
C VAL A 9 2.12 -1.31 8.37
N PHE A 10 1.84 -1.15 7.08
CA PHE A 10 2.85 -1.29 6.05
C PHE A 10 3.81 -0.11 6.12
N THR A 11 5.10 -0.38 6.05
CA THR A 11 6.14 0.66 6.02
C THR A 11 7.16 0.38 4.92
N ILE A 12 7.50 1.42 4.16
CA ILE A 12 8.25 1.32 2.90
C ILE A 12 9.46 2.26 2.96
N ASP A 13 10.66 1.71 3.13
CA ASP A 13 11.94 2.42 3.10
C ASP A 13 12.36 2.73 1.66
N LEU A 14 12.07 3.97 1.23
CA LEU A 14 12.42 4.49 -0.09
C LEU A 14 13.94 4.55 -0.31
N ALA A 15 14.74 4.66 0.76
CA ALA A 15 16.20 4.65 0.67
C ALA A 15 16.80 3.22 0.56
N ARG A 16 15.98 2.17 0.69
CA ARG A 16 16.34 0.77 0.35
C ARG A 16 15.69 0.26 -0.93
N CYS A 17 14.61 0.88 -1.40
CA CYS A 17 13.91 0.39 -2.58
C CYS A 17 14.71 0.66 -3.86
N THR A 18 15.06 -0.40 -4.58
CA THR A 18 15.83 -0.36 -5.84
C THR A 18 14.96 -0.48 -7.10
N GLY A 19 13.64 -0.55 -6.96
CA GLY A 19 12.74 -0.73 -8.11
C GLY A 19 12.91 -2.08 -8.82
N CYS A 20 13.16 -3.17 -8.08
CA CYS A 20 13.35 -4.52 -8.66
C CYS A 20 12.05 -5.27 -9.02
N PHE A 21 10.88 -4.70 -8.77
CA PHE A 21 9.54 -5.26 -9.07
C PHE A 21 9.21 -6.66 -8.48
N THR A 22 10.07 -7.29 -7.69
CA THR A 22 9.81 -8.61 -7.08
C THR A 22 8.52 -8.64 -6.25
N CYS A 23 8.20 -7.55 -5.54
CA CYS A 23 6.96 -7.40 -4.79
C CYS A 23 5.70 -7.31 -5.67
N VAL A 24 5.82 -6.84 -6.92
CA VAL A 24 4.72 -6.79 -7.91
C VAL A 24 4.39 -8.21 -8.36
N ILE A 25 5.40 -8.91 -8.88
CA ILE A 25 5.24 -10.29 -9.40
C ILE A 25 4.75 -11.24 -8.30
N ALA A 26 5.33 -11.18 -7.10
CA ALA A 26 4.89 -12.02 -5.98
C ALA A 26 3.45 -11.70 -5.52
N CYS A 27 3.01 -10.44 -5.59
CA CYS A 27 1.62 -10.07 -5.31
C CYS A 27 0.66 -10.61 -6.38
N LYS A 28 1.03 -10.47 -7.66
CA LYS A 28 0.25 -10.94 -8.81
C LYS A 28 0.06 -12.45 -8.78
N ASP A 29 1.13 -13.21 -8.58
CA ASP A 29 1.14 -14.67 -8.44
C ASP A 29 0.26 -15.12 -7.25
N ARG A 30 0.53 -14.62 -6.03
CA ARG A 30 -0.21 -15.02 -4.81
C ARG A 30 -1.70 -14.72 -4.85
N ALA A 31 -2.10 -13.58 -5.42
CA ALA A 31 -3.50 -13.17 -5.47
C ALA A 31 -4.22 -13.57 -6.76
N GLY A 32 -3.55 -14.23 -7.71
CA GLY A 32 -4.14 -14.62 -9.00
C GLY A 32 -4.60 -13.42 -9.84
N VAL A 33 -3.85 -12.32 -9.81
CA VAL A 33 -4.22 -11.07 -10.49
C VAL A 33 -4.01 -11.22 -12.00
N PRO A 34 -4.99 -10.86 -12.86
CA PRO A 34 -4.84 -10.90 -14.32
C PRO A 34 -3.62 -10.13 -14.83
N ASP A 35 -3.01 -10.59 -15.93
CA ASP A 35 -1.76 -10.04 -16.47
C ASP A 35 -1.82 -8.52 -16.76
N ASP A 36 -2.98 -8.01 -17.16
CA ASP A 36 -3.27 -6.62 -17.50
C ASP A 36 -3.56 -5.70 -16.30
N LEU A 37 -3.55 -6.23 -15.07
CA LEU A 37 -3.90 -5.52 -13.84
C LEU A 37 -2.86 -5.76 -12.75
N ASP A 38 -2.51 -4.73 -11.97
CA ASP A 38 -1.62 -4.88 -10.81
C ASP A 38 -2.27 -4.35 -9.53
N TRP A 39 -2.27 -5.16 -8.46
CA TRP A 39 -2.68 -4.73 -7.11
C TRP A 39 -1.60 -3.95 -6.36
N LEU A 40 -0.35 -4.08 -6.82
CA LEU A 40 0.83 -3.42 -6.30
C LEU A 40 1.71 -3.03 -7.49
N TRP A 41 2.08 -1.76 -7.62
CA TRP A 41 3.02 -1.27 -8.65
C TRP A 41 4.19 -0.53 -8.00
N VAL A 42 5.17 -0.09 -8.80
CA VAL A 42 6.28 0.76 -8.33
C VAL A 42 6.36 2.00 -9.20
N GLU A 43 6.12 3.17 -8.62
CA GLU A 43 6.33 4.46 -9.27
C GLU A 43 7.83 4.79 -9.30
N ARG A 44 8.27 5.43 -10.38
CA ARG A 44 9.63 5.94 -10.55
C ARG A 44 9.57 7.47 -10.64
N ALA A 45 10.31 8.14 -9.77
CA ALA A 45 10.50 9.58 -9.81
C ALA A 45 11.99 9.91 -10.02
N GLU A 46 12.25 10.86 -10.91
CA GLU A 46 13.58 11.43 -11.16
C GLU A 46 13.62 12.88 -10.71
N GLY A 47 14.76 13.30 -10.17
CA GLY A 47 14.93 14.63 -9.62
C GLY A 47 16.38 15.08 -9.54
N GLY A 48 16.57 16.28 -9.01
CA GLY A 48 17.88 16.91 -8.90
C GLY A 48 18.46 17.32 -10.27
N ARG A 49 19.75 17.67 -10.26
CA ARG A 49 20.55 18.06 -11.44
C ARG A 49 22.00 17.69 -11.18
N PHE A 50 22.74 17.34 -12.23
CA PHE A 50 24.17 16.99 -12.12
C PHE A 50 24.95 18.05 -11.31
N PRO A 51 25.81 17.65 -10.34
CA PRO A 51 26.17 16.27 -9.98
C PRO A 51 25.19 15.55 -9.02
N ALA A 52 24.23 16.26 -8.43
CA ALA A 52 23.26 15.74 -7.47
C ALA A 52 21.95 15.30 -8.16
N VAL A 53 22.03 14.21 -8.95
CA VAL A 53 20.84 13.54 -9.51
C VAL A 53 20.21 12.60 -8.49
N GLN A 54 18.88 12.45 -8.54
CA GLN A 54 18.10 11.60 -7.66
C GLN A 54 17.17 10.70 -8.46
N LEU A 55 17.03 9.46 -8.01
CA LEU A 55 16.10 8.46 -8.53
C LEU A 55 15.43 7.79 -7.34
N THR A 56 14.10 7.75 -7.32
CA THR A 56 13.32 7.19 -6.20
C THR A 56 12.29 6.22 -6.72
N PHE A 57 12.15 5.09 -6.02
CA PHE A 57 11.21 4.04 -6.34
C PHE A 57 10.19 3.91 -5.21
N ARG A 58 8.91 4.10 -5.54
CA ARG A 58 7.81 4.09 -4.57
C ARG A 58 6.84 2.94 -4.87
N PRO A 59 6.94 1.81 -4.14
CA PRO A 59 5.90 0.80 -4.13
C PRO A 59 4.56 1.38 -3.69
N MET A 60 3.49 1.07 -4.43
CA MET A 60 2.13 1.54 -4.24
C MET A 60 1.18 0.33 -4.26
N HIS A 61 0.20 0.31 -3.37
CA HIS A 61 -0.87 -0.71 -3.26
C HIS A 61 -2.02 -0.11 -2.42
N CYS A 62 -3.09 -0.85 -2.12
CA CYS A 62 -4.14 -0.31 -1.24
C CYS A 62 -3.60 0.05 0.16
N PHE A 63 -3.89 1.26 0.63
CA PHE A 63 -3.43 1.75 1.93
C PHE A 63 -4.36 1.38 3.10
N HIS A 64 -5.46 0.67 2.84
CA HIS A 64 -6.48 0.23 3.82
C HIS A 64 -6.84 1.31 4.88
N CYS A 65 -7.02 2.55 4.42
CA CYS A 65 -7.23 3.75 5.24
C CYS A 65 -8.26 3.52 6.34
N THR A 66 -8.02 4.05 7.54
CA THR A 66 -8.96 3.98 8.67
C THR A 66 -10.30 4.61 8.30
N GLU A 67 -10.27 5.81 7.73
CA GLU A 67 -11.42 6.44 7.07
C GLU A 67 -11.29 6.15 5.57
N ALA A 68 -12.10 5.22 5.05
CA ALA A 68 -11.99 4.75 3.67
C ALA A 68 -13.08 5.40 2.79
N PRO A 69 -12.75 6.36 1.89
CA PRO A 69 -13.76 6.99 1.04
C PRO A 69 -14.49 5.99 0.14
N CYS A 70 -13.79 4.96 -0.32
CA CYS A 70 -14.35 3.87 -1.13
C CYS A 70 -15.43 3.05 -0.42
N PHE A 71 -15.42 2.99 0.91
CA PHE A 71 -16.49 2.36 1.69
C PHE A 71 -17.78 3.20 1.60
N GLY A 72 -17.69 4.50 1.90
CA GLY A 72 -18.85 5.39 1.98
C GLY A 72 -19.54 5.72 0.64
N VAL A 73 -18.94 5.35 -0.50
CA VAL A 73 -19.54 5.55 -1.84
C VAL A 73 -20.09 4.27 -2.47
N CYS A 74 -20.00 3.12 -1.81
CA CYS A 74 -20.48 1.86 -2.37
C CYS A 74 -22.02 1.76 -2.26
N PRO A 75 -22.78 1.72 -3.36
CA PRO A 75 -24.25 1.74 -3.30
C PRO A 75 -24.90 0.39 -2.94
N VAL A 76 -24.09 -0.65 -2.72
CA VAL A 76 -24.51 -2.05 -2.53
C VAL A 76 -23.73 -2.73 -1.39
N ASP A 77 -23.06 -1.96 -0.54
CA ASP A 77 -22.27 -2.42 0.62
C ASP A 77 -21.23 -3.53 0.30
N ALA A 78 -20.80 -3.61 -0.97
CA ALA A 78 -19.79 -4.55 -1.44
C ALA A 78 -18.37 -4.23 -0.96
N ILE A 79 -18.17 -3.15 -0.19
CA ILE A 79 -16.90 -2.80 0.43
C ILE A 79 -17.13 -2.76 1.93
N GLY A 80 -16.26 -3.42 2.69
CA GLY A 80 -16.42 -3.57 4.14
C GLY A 80 -15.09 -3.52 4.88
N ARG A 81 -15.14 -3.52 6.21
CA ARG A 81 -13.95 -3.59 7.07
C ARG A 81 -13.92 -4.92 7.83
N VAL A 82 -12.85 -5.69 7.64
CA VAL A 82 -12.57 -6.94 8.37
C VAL A 82 -11.29 -6.74 9.18
N GLY A 83 -11.45 -6.53 10.48
CA GLY A 83 -10.35 -6.07 11.34
C GLY A 83 -9.80 -4.73 10.86
N GLN A 84 -8.50 -4.69 10.53
CA GLN A 84 -7.87 -3.50 9.96
C GLN A 84 -8.00 -3.39 8.43
N TRP A 85 -8.47 -4.43 7.75
CA TRP A 85 -8.50 -4.50 6.30
C TRP A 85 -9.79 -3.95 5.71
N VAL A 86 -9.68 -2.93 4.86
CA VAL A 86 -10.74 -2.62 3.89
C VAL A 86 -10.75 -3.74 2.85
N GLN A 87 -11.89 -4.42 2.66
CA GLN A 87 -12.07 -5.52 1.71
C GLN A 87 -13.20 -5.23 0.72
N ILE A 88 -13.18 -5.90 -0.43
CA ILE A 88 -14.29 -5.90 -1.40
C ILE A 88 -14.88 -7.30 -1.41
N ASP A 89 -16.19 -7.43 -1.20
CA ASP A 89 -16.91 -8.65 -1.52
C ASP A 89 -17.21 -8.64 -3.03
N PRO A 90 -16.46 -9.45 -3.81
CA PRO A 90 -16.67 -9.49 -5.24
C PRO A 90 -18.10 -9.92 -5.54
N GLY A 91 -18.73 -10.77 -4.72
CA GLY A 91 -20.10 -11.27 -4.88
C GLY A 91 -21.13 -10.14 -5.04
N LEU A 92 -21.06 -9.14 -4.16
CA LEU A 92 -22.00 -8.00 -4.14
C LEU A 92 -21.67 -6.91 -5.18
N CYS A 93 -20.41 -6.78 -5.62
CA CYS A 93 -19.92 -5.62 -6.36
C CYS A 93 -20.55 -5.45 -7.76
N THR A 94 -21.35 -4.40 -8.00
CA THR A 94 -22.02 -4.17 -9.30
C THR A 94 -21.13 -3.64 -10.42
N GLY A 95 -19.83 -3.43 -10.19
CA GLY A 95 -18.93 -2.87 -11.21
C GLY A 95 -19.06 -1.37 -11.47
N CYS A 96 -19.89 -0.65 -10.70
CA CYS A 96 -20.24 0.76 -10.96
C CYS A 96 -19.08 1.78 -10.90
N GLY A 97 -17.87 1.40 -10.53
CA GLY A 97 -16.68 2.27 -10.55
C GLY A 97 -16.62 3.40 -9.51
N ALA A 98 -17.67 3.63 -8.72
CA ALA A 98 -17.70 4.71 -7.72
C ALA A 98 -16.52 4.66 -6.74
N CYS A 99 -16.17 3.45 -6.28
CA CYS A 99 -15.02 3.22 -5.41
C CYS A 99 -13.67 3.57 -6.07
N VAL A 100 -13.51 3.31 -7.37
CA VAL A 100 -12.31 3.67 -8.16
C VAL A 100 -12.13 5.18 -8.17
N ALA A 101 -13.16 5.92 -8.57
CA ALA A 101 -13.14 7.39 -8.63
C ALA A 101 -12.94 8.04 -7.25
N SER A 102 -13.45 7.42 -6.18
CA SER A 102 -13.28 7.92 -4.81
C SER A 102 -11.91 7.65 -4.20
N CYS A 103 -11.10 6.75 -4.78
CA CYS A 103 -9.86 6.30 -4.14
C CYS A 103 -8.78 7.37 -4.27
N PRO A 104 -8.37 8.06 -3.18
CA PRO A 104 -7.40 9.15 -3.27
C PRO A 104 -6.05 8.70 -3.84
N PHE A 105 -5.68 7.44 -3.62
CA PHE A 105 -4.40 6.86 -4.00
C PHE A 105 -4.45 6.10 -5.35
N GLY A 106 -5.62 6.01 -6.00
CA GLY A 106 -5.77 5.29 -7.28
C GLY A 106 -5.59 3.77 -7.20
N THR A 107 -5.72 3.17 -6.01
CA THR A 107 -5.34 1.77 -5.73
C THR A 107 -6.49 0.77 -5.90
N ILE A 108 -7.51 1.10 -6.69
CA ILE A 108 -8.68 0.25 -6.95
C ILE A 108 -8.91 0.27 -8.45
N SER A 109 -9.05 -0.92 -9.04
CA SER A 109 -9.26 -1.13 -10.47
C SER A 109 -10.57 -1.89 -10.70
N ILE A 110 -11.01 -1.98 -11.95
CA ILE A 110 -12.04 -2.95 -12.37
C ILE A 110 -11.32 -4.12 -13.04
N ASP A 111 -11.65 -5.35 -12.66
CA ASP A 111 -11.10 -6.56 -13.28
C ASP A 111 -11.82 -6.89 -14.61
N PRO A 112 -11.28 -7.83 -15.42
CA PRO A 112 -11.92 -8.27 -16.67
C PRO A 112 -13.32 -8.90 -16.49
N GLY A 113 -13.69 -9.29 -15.26
CA GLY A 113 -15.04 -9.74 -14.90
C GLY A 113 -16.02 -8.59 -14.58
N GLY A 114 -15.57 -7.34 -14.67
CA GLY A 114 -16.37 -6.15 -14.38
C GLY A 114 -16.54 -5.86 -12.89
N ARG A 115 -15.75 -6.49 -12.00
CA ARG A 115 -15.83 -6.29 -10.53
C ARG A 115 -14.71 -5.37 -10.05
N ALA A 116 -14.95 -4.62 -8.99
CA ALA A 116 -13.91 -3.80 -8.37
C ALA A 116 -12.90 -4.69 -7.63
N THR A 117 -11.61 -4.43 -7.83
CA THR A 117 -10.51 -5.25 -7.34
C THR A 117 -9.36 -4.39 -6.82
N LYS A 118 -8.64 -4.87 -5.80
CA LYS A 118 -7.53 -4.16 -5.14
C LYS A 118 -6.78 -5.09 -4.17
N CYS A 119 -5.57 -4.69 -3.77
CA CYS A 119 -4.84 -5.31 -2.66
C CYS A 119 -5.73 -5.58 -1.44
N ASP A 120 -5.67 -6.81 -0.94
CA ASP A 120 -6.43 -7.36 0.20
C ASP A 120 -5.62 -7.36 1.52
N GLY A 121 -4.38 -6.87 1.49
CA GLY A 121 -3.46 -6.87 2.63
C GLY A 121 -2.87 -8.25 2.95
N CYS A 122 -3.10 -9.27 2.11
CA CYS A 122 -2.82 -10.68 2.41
C CYS A 122 -3.44 -11.11 3.76
N ALA A 123 -4.70 -10.73 3.98
CA ALA A 123 -5.38 -10.85 5.28
C ALA A 123 -5.41 -12.29 5.84
N ASP A 124 -5.49 -13.27 4.94
CA ASP A 124 -5.40 -14.72 5.19
C ASP A 124 -3.99 -15.16 5.66
N GLU A 125 -2.93 -14.71 4.99
CA GLU A 125 -1.55 -14.98 5.39
C GLU A 125 -1.20 -14.31 6.73
N VAL A 126 -1.71 -13.10 6.96
CA VAL A 126 -1.54 -12.35 8.20
C VAL A 126 -2.26 -13.05 9.35
N ALA A 127 -3.52 -13.48 9.15
CA ALA A 127 -4.27 -14.26 10.14
C ALA A 127 -3.59 -15.61 10.47
N SER A 128 -2.82 -16.16 9.52
CA SER A 128 -2.04 -17.39 9.67
C SER A 128 -0.63 -17.18 10.26
N GLY A 129 -0.25 -15.94 10.62
CA GLY A 129 1.06 -15.62 11.18
C GLY A 129 2.22 -15.63 10.18
N ILE A 130 1.93 -15.75 8.88
CA ILE A 130 2.93 -15.76 7.79
C ILE A 130 3.32 -14.32 7.42
N GLY A 131 2.34 -13.42 7.38
CA GLY A 131 2.52 -12.02 6.98
C GLY A 131 2.59 -11.80 5.45
N PRO A 132 2.50 -10.54 4.99
CA PRO A 132 2.17 -10.25 3.59
C PRO A 132 3.24 -10.69 2.59
N THR A 133 2.82 -11.38 1.52
CA THR A 133 3.71 -11.85 0.45
C THR A 133 4.65 -10.76 -0.10
N CYS A 134 4.17 -9.53 -0.35
CA CYS A 134 5.01 -8.46 -0.90
C CYS A 134 6.15 -8.03 0.04
N VAL A 135 5.96 -8.16 1.36
CA VAL A 135 6.97 -7.92 2.40
C VAL A 135 7.98 -9.06 2.39
N ARG A 136 7.51 -10.31 2.44
CA ARG A 136 8.35 -11.52 2.43
C ARG A 136 9.20 -11.64 1.16
N ALA A 137 8.67 -11.21 0.02
CA ALA A 137 9.34 -11.27 -1.29
C ALA A 137 10.37 -10.16 -1.53
N CYS A 138 10.48 -9.14 -0.67
CA CYS A 138 11.35 -7.99 -0.91
C CYS A 138 12.84 -8.32 -0.64
N PRO A 139 13.72 -8.46 -1.66
CA PRO A 139 15.13 -8.84 -1.45
C PRO A 139 15.90 -7.76 -0.69
N MET A 140 15.52 -6.49 -0.86
CA MET A 140 16.15 -5.34 -0.21
C MET A 140 15.70 -5.12 1.24
N ARG A 141 14.69 -5.86 1.74
CA ARG A 141 14.01 -5.60 3.02
C ARG A 141 13.62 -4.11 3.16
N ALA A 142 13.08 -3.57 2.08
CA ALA A 142 12.56 -2.21 1.97
C ALA A 142 11.09 -2.12 2.41
N LEU A 143 10.33 -3.21 2.26
CA LEU A 143 8.96 -3.32 2.75
C LEU A 143 8.98 -4.02 4.12
N TYR A 144 8.18 -3.53 5.05
CA TYR A 144 7.92 -4.10 6.38
C TYR A 144 6.42 -4.03 6.68
N TYR A 145 5.94 -4.92 7.53
CA TYR A 145 4.59 -4.92 8.08
C TYR A 145 4.65 -5.35 9.54
N GLY A 146 4.07 -4.56 10.42
CA GLY A 146 4.12 -4.73 11.87
C GLY A 146 3.78 -3.42 12.60
N PRO A 147 3.94 -3.34 13.93
CA PRO A 147 3.53 -2.17 14.70
C PRO A 147 4.35 -0.93 14.30
N ALA A 148 3.66 0.22 14.21
CA ALA A 148 4.27 1.48 13.76
C ALA A 148 5.44 1.99 14.65
N SER A 149 5.62 1.41 15.83
CA SER A 149 6.71 1.69 16.77
C SER A 149 8.00 0.90 16.52
N GLU A 150 7.97 -0.21 15.76
CA GLU A 150 9.13 -1.08 15.52
C GLU A 150 10.03 -0.59 14.36
N LEU A 151 9.82 0.64 13.89
CA LEU A 151 10.61 1.23 12.82
C LEU A 151 12.02 1.54 13.31
N SER A 152 12.95 0.64 12.98
CA SER A 152 14.37 0.75 13.32
C SER A 152 14.96 2.07 12.80
N ARG A 153 15.51 2.88 13.70
CA ARG A 153 16.43 3.99 13.33
C ARG A 153 17.62 3.44 12.52
N PRO A 154 18.23 4.21 11.60
CA PRO A 154 18.03 5.65 11.35
C PRO A 154 17.14 5.89 10.11
N ARG A 155 15.84 6.00 10.33
CA ARG A 155 14.84 6.34 9.30
C ARG A 155 13.79 7.28 9.88
N VAL A 156 13.31 8.20 9.07
CA VAL A 156 12.23 9.13 9.39
C VAL A 156 11.08 8.93 8.40
N ILE A 157 9.87 9.31 8.81
CA ILE A 157 8.73 9.39 7.89
C ILE A 157 9.08 10.43 6.82
N ASP A 158 8.81 10.09 5.55
CA ASP A 158 8.97 10.99 4.40
C ASP A 158 8.22 12.31 4.66
N PRO A 159 8.89 13.48 4.69
CA PRO A 159 8.23 14.77 4.88
C PRO A 159 7.25 15.14 3.74
N GLY A 160 7.39 14.50 2.56
CA GLY A 160 6.45 14.61 1.45
C GLY A 160 5.22 13.69 1.56
N TRP A 161 5.11 12.89 2.63
CA TRP A 161 4.01 11.95 2.83
C TRP A 161 2.73 12.64 3.34
N ASP A 162 1.81 12.87 2.42
CA ASP A 162 0.45 13.35 2.72
C ASP A 162 -0.49 12.18 3.08
N ASP A 163 -0.93 12.13 4.34
CA ASP A 163 -1.90 11.15 4.86
C ASP A 163 -3.36 11.49 4.49
N ARG A 164 -3.59 12.67 3.90
CA ARG A 164 -4.89 13.24 3.49
C ARG A 164 -5.92 13.33 4.62
N GLY A 165 -5.49 13.27 5.87
CA GLY A 165 -6.34 13.27 7.05
C GLY A 165 -7.19 12.00 7.25
N ILE A 166 -7.01 10.96 6.43
CA ILE A 166 -7.88 9.76 6.41
C ILE A 166 -7.25 8.51 7.07
N GLY A 167 -6.05 8.65 7.65
CA GLY A 167 -5.33 7.56 8.32
C GLY A 167 -4.99 6.36 7.43
N PRO A 168 -4.27 6.55 6.30
CA PRO A 168 -3.68 5.45 5.55
C PRO A 168 -2.76 4.60 6.44
N ARG A 169 -2.82 3.28 6.25
CA ARG A 169 -2.05 2.29 7.01
C ARG A 169 -0.80 1.82 6.25
N VAL A 170 -0.32 2.69 5.35
CA VAL A 170 0.98 2.67 4.66
C VAL A 170 1.75 3.91 5.11
N ARG A 171 3.06 3.77 5.33
CA ARG A 171 3.97 4.87 5.63
C ARG A 171 5.21 4.76 4.74
N TYR A 172 5.67 5.88 4.20
CA TYR A 172 6.94 5.96 3.48
C TYR A 172 8.03 6.48 4.41
N LEU A 173 9.20 5.87 4.35
CA LEU A 173 10.39 6.30 5.09
C LEU A 173 11.51 6.72 4.14
N VAL A 174 12.29 7.68 4.59
CA VAL A 174 13.51 8.17 3.94
C VAL A 174 14.70 8.08 4.89
N ARG A 175 15.91 8.23 4.34
CA ARG A 175 17.09 8.54 5.15
C ARG A 175 16.87 9.93 5.78
N PRO A 176 17.27 10.15 7.06
CA PRO A 176 17.36 11.51 7.61
C PRO A 176 18.17 12.44 6.71
N PRO A 177 17.94 13.77 6.78
CA PRO A 177 18.86 14.75 6.21
C PRO A 177 20.29 14.54 6.76
N ASP A 178 21.31 14.88 5.96
CA ASP A 178 22.70 14.73 6.38
C ASP A 178 22.97 15.62 7.62
N GLY A 179 23.36 15.00 8.74
CA GLY A 179 23.64 15.67 10.02
C GLY A 179 22.75 15.27 11.21
N GLU A 180 21.72 14.44 10.99
CA GLU A 180 20.83 13.95 12.05
C GLU A 180 20.96 12.42 12.24
N GLU A 181 21.68 11.99 13.30
CA GLU A 181 21.81 10.57 13.76
C GLU A 181 20.82 10.21 14.89
#